data_AF-A0A0H3GNN8-F1
#
_entry.id   AF-A0A0H3GNN8-F1
#
_cell.length_a   1.000
_cell.length_b   1.000
_cell.length_c   1.000
_cell.angle_alpha   90.00
_cell.angle_beta   90.00
_cell.angle_gamma   90.00
#
_symmetry.space_group_name_H-M   'P 1'
#
loop_
_entity.id
_entity.type
_entity.pdbx_description
1 polymer ?
#
loop_
_entity_poly.entity_id
_entity_poly.type
_entity_poly.pdbx_seq_one_letter_code
_entity_poly.pdbx_strand_id
1 'polypeptide(L)' 'MAVTWRAAFWCLDIMDSTGADLIKGIPLITGANLLAQYRYLGLGFSLYVNCDDPANDNPTQTDLGIKSHLYAVTE' A
#
# COMPACT_ATOMS: atom_id res chain seq x y z
N MET A 1 4.68 5.71 8.19
CA MET A 1 4.53 5.27 6.79
C MET A 1 4.59 6.50 5.89
N ALA A 2 5.13 6.37 4.68
CA ALA A 2 5.15 7.45 3.68
C ALA A 2 4.62 6.93 2.34
N VAL A 3 3.75 7.71 1.69
CA VAL A 3 3.17 7.38 0.38
C VAL A 3 3.61 8.44 -0.63
N THR A 4 4.24 8.02 -1.73
CA THR A 4 4.84 8.94 -2.72
C THR A 4 4.53 8.49 -4.14
N TRP A 5 4.13 9.41 -5.01
CA TRP A 5 3.97 9.16 -6.43
C TRP A 5 5.34 9.06 -7.12
N ARG A 6 5.59 7.97 -7.86
CA ARG A 6 6.83 7.75 -8.63
C ARG A 6 6.54 7.65 -10.12
N ALA A 7 6.09 8.75 -10.71
CA ALA A 7 5.80 8.95 -12.14
C ALA A 7 4.69 8.08 -12.76
N ALA A 8 4.56 6.81 -12.38
CA ALA A 8 3.59 5.87 -12.92
C ALA A 8 2.76 5.14 -11.86
N PHE A 9 3.21 5.11 -10.60
CA PHE A 9 2.51 4.44 -9.52
C PHE A 9 2.83 5.06 -8.16
N TRP A 10 1.97 4.81 -7.18
CA TRP A 10 2.22 5.15 -5.79
C TRP A 10 3.10 4.10 -5.11
N CYS A 11 4.08 4.57 -4.33
CA CYS A 11 4.93 3.74 -3.50
C CYS A 11 4.63 3.97 -2.02
N LEU A 12 4.56 2.88 -1.26
CA LEU A 12 4.49 2.89 0.19
C LEU A 12 5.84 2.48 0.80
N ASP A 13 6.31 3.33 1.72
CA ASP A 13 7.46 3.08 2.58
C ASP A 13 6.99 2.91 4.04
N ILE A 14 7.51 1.88 4.70
CA ILE A 14 7.23 1.56 6.10
C ILE A 14 8.52 1.66 6.90
N MET A 15 8.47 2.40 8.01
CA MET A 15 9.56 2.62 8.95
C MET A 15 9.09 2.18 10.34
N ASP A 16 10.03 1.80 11.20
CA ASP A 16 9.76 1.58 12.61
C ASP A 16 9.53 2.91 13.36
N SER A 17 9.28 2.82 14.67
CA SER A 17 9.05 4.00 15.53
C SER A 17 10.27 4.90 15.72
N THR A 18 11.48 4.40 15.41
CA THR A 18 12.73 5.17 15.44
C THR A 18 13.00 5.89 14.12
N GLY A 19 12.21 5.60 13.07
CA GLY A 19 12.42 6.09 11.72
C GLY A 19 13.37 5.22 10.89
N ALA A 20 13.79 4.06 11.41
CA ALA A 20 14.58 3.12 10.63
C ALA A 20 13.70 2.40 9.60
N ASP A 21 14.28 2.15 8.43
CA ASP A 21 13.56 1.57 7.30
C ASP A 21 13.25 0.08 7.52
N LEU A 22 11.97 -0.30 7.40
CA LEU A 22 11.53 -1.70 7.44
C LEU A 22 11.26 -2.23 6.03
N ILE A 23 10.47 -1.50 5.25
CA ILE A 23 10.13 -1.84 3.87
C ILE A 23 10.12 -0.57 3.03
N LYS A 24 10.68 -0.64 1.82
CA LYS A 24 10.68 0.47 0.87
C LYS A 24 10.12 0.08 -0.48
N GLY A 25 9.41 1.03 -1.09
CA GLY A 25 9.00 0.96 -2.48
C GLY A 25 7.90 -0.06 -2.76
N ILE A 26 7.01 -0.36 -1.80
CA ILE A 26 5.88 -1.25 -2.05
C ILE A 26 4.96 -0.58 -3.07
N PRO A 27 4.73 -1.15 -4.27
CA PRO A 27 3.80 -0.56 -5.22
C PRO A 27 2.37 -0.72 -4.68
N LEU A 28 1.59 0.36 -4.67
CA LEU A 28 0.17 0.32 -4.34
C LEU A 28 -0.59 -0.25 -5.54
N ILE A 29 -0.81 -1.56 -5.52
CA ILE A 29 -1.58 -2.28 -6.53
C ILE A 29 -2.82 -2.91 -5.93
N THR A 30 -3.90 -2.97 -6.71
CA THR A 30 -5.13 -3.68 -6.33
C THR A 30 -4.95 -5.20 -6.44
N GLY A 31 -5.85 -5.94 -5.79
CA GLY A 31 -5.94 -7.40 -5.96
C GLY A 31 -4.86 -8.23 -5.23
N ALA A 32 -3.98 -7.61 -4.43
CA ALA A 32 -2.94 -8.31 -3.69
C ALA A 32 -2.84 -7.84 -2.23
N ASN A 33 -2.47 -8.76 -1.34
CA ASN A 33 -1.97 -8.40 -0.02
C ASN A 33 -0.55 -7.85 -0.19
N LEU A 34 -0.40 -6.53 -0.04
CA LEU A 34 0.85 -5.82 -0.25
C LEU A 34 1.96 -6.26 0.72
N LEU A 35 1.59 -6.85 1.86
CA LEU A 35 2.53 -7.34 2.87
C LEU A 35 2.80 -8.84 2.79
N ALA A 36 2.20 -9.58 1.85
CA ALA A 36 2.36 -11.03 1.77
C ALA A 36 3.82 -11.47 1.66
N GLN A 37 4.64 -10.76 0.87
CA GLN A 37 6.07 -11.04 0.70
C GLN A 37 6.93 -10.69 1.92
N TYR A 38 6.38 -9.93 2.87
CA TYR A 38 7.05 -9.48 4.10
C TYR A 38 6.50 -10.17 5.35
N ARG A 39 5.82 -11.31 5.20
CA ARG A 39 5.22 -12.06 6.31
C ARG A 39 6.21 -12.34 7.46
N TYR A 40 7.49 -12.54 7.13
CA TYR A 40 8.56 -12.80 8.11
C TYR A 40 8.77 -11.64 9.10
N LEU A 41 8.30 -10.43 8.82
CA LEU A 41 8.37 -9.28 9.74
C LEU A 41 7.33 -9.33 10.86
N GLY A 42 6.31 -10.21 10.78
CA GLY A 42 5.35 -10.39 11.88
C GLY A 42 4.53 -9.15 12.23
N LEU A 43 4.19 -8.30 11.25
CA LEU A 43 3.54 -7.00 11.49
C LEU A 43 2.12 -7.09 12.07
N GLY A 44 1.46 -8.24 12.02
CA GLY A 44 0.15 -8.47 12.64
C GLY A 44 -1.07 -7.90 11.89
N PHE A 45 -0.88 -7.38 10.68
CA PHE A 45 -1.96 -6.91 9.81
C PHE A 45 -1.59 -7.09 8.33
N SER A 46 -2.59 -6.98 7.45
CA SER A 46 -2.40 -6.96 6.00
C SER A 46 -2.75 -5.61 5.41
N LEU A 47 -2.17 -5.28 4.25
CA LEU A 47 -2.51 -4.07 3.50
C LEU A 47 -3.06 -4.44 2.14
N TYR A 48 -4.14 -3.78 1.73
CA TYR A 48 -4.79 -3.96 0.44
C TYR A 48 -5.13 -2.60 -0.17
N VAL A 49 -5.11 -2.54 -1.49
CA VAL A 49 -5.69 -1.42 -2.24
C VAL A 49 -6.97 -1.91 -2.89
N ASN A 50 -8.03 -1.11 -2.78
CA ASN A 50 -9.27 -1.32 -3.51
C ASN A 50 -9.64 -0.04 -4.25
N CYS A 51 -10.15 -0.17 -5.46
CA CYS A 51 -10.74 0.92 -6.23
C CYS A 51 -12.26 0.77 -6.26
N ASP A 52 -12.97 1.89 -6.14
CA ASP A 52 -14.44 1.95 -6.19
C ASP A 52 -14.99 1.67 -7.60
N ASP A 53 -14.12 1.70 -8.63
CA ASP A 53 -14.46 1.31 -9.99
C ASP A 53 -14.54 -0.23 -10.11
N PRO A 54 -15.57 -0.79 -10.78
CA PRO A 54 -15.66 -2.22 -11.06
C PRO A 54 -14.42 -2.85 -11.72
N ALA A 55 -13.65 -2.10 -12.50
CA ALA A 55 -12.40 -2.58 -13.09
C ALA A 55 -11.32 -2.89 -12.03
N ASN A 56 -11.45 -2.31 -10.84
CA ASN A 56 -10.49 -2.38 -9.74
C ASN A 56 -9.07 -2.00 -10.18
N ASP A 57 -8.95 -0.93 -10.96
CA ASP A 57 -7.67 -0.45 -11.47
C ASP A 57 -6.74 0.04 -10.36
N ASN A 58 -5.43 0.01 -10.63
CA ASN A 58 -4.44 0.59 -9.72
C ASN A 58 -4.66 2.11 -9.58
N PRO A 59 -4.34 2.71 -8.41
CA PRO A 59 -4.51 4.13 -8.19
C PRO A 59 -3.68 4.97 -9.18
N THR A 60 -4.32 5.96 -9.79
CA THR A 60 -3.66 7.00 -10.59
C THR A 60 -3.08 8.10 -9.69
N GLN A 61 -2.34 9.04 -10.29
CA GLN A 61 -1.74 10.16 -9.56
C GLN A 61 -2.76 11.00 -8.78
N THR A 62 -4.03 11.01 -9.20
CA THR A 62 -5.03 11.95 -8.70
C THR A 62 -6.23 11.31 -8.02
N ASP A 63 -6.33 9.98 -7.96
CA ASP A 63 -7.51 9.29 -7.40
C ASP A 63 -7.28 8.57 -6.06
N LEU A 64 -6.02 8.45 -5.61
CA LEU A 64 -5.70 7.85 -4.32
C LEU A 64 -6.29 8.73 -3.20
N GLY A 65 -7.11 8.12 -2.34
CA GLY A 65 -7.89 8.80 -1.31
C GLY A 65 -9.23 9.36 -1.79
N ILE A 66 -9.58 9.19 -3.06
CA ILE A 66 -10.86 9.61 -3.65
C ILE A 66 -11.66 8.40 -4.15
N LYS A 67 -11.11 7.69 -5.14
CA LYS A 67 -11.70 6.47 -5.71
C LYS A 67 -10.94 5.21 -5.37
N SER A 68 -9.64 5.33 -5.11
CA SER A 68 -8.81 4.21 -4.68
C SER A 68 -8.35 4.43 -3.26
N HIS A 69 -8.36 3.38 -2.45
CA HIS A 69 -8.15 3.50 -1.01
C HIS A 69 -7.20 2.40 -0.55
N LEU A 70 -6.30 2.76 0.38
CA LEU A 70 -5.41 1.83 1.08
C LEU A 70 -6.06 1.42 2.40
N TYR A 71 -6.27 0.12 2.59
CA TYR A 71 -6.89 -0.45 3.79
C TYR A 71 -5.88 -1.27 4.59
N ALA A 72 -5.98 -1.15 5.91
CA ALA A 72 -5.42 -2.12 6.83
C ALA A 72 -6.49 -3.13 7.23
N VAL A 73 -6.16 -4.42 7.15
CA VAL A 73 -7.02 -5.51 7.59
C VAL A 73 -6.36 -6.17 8.80
N THR A 74 -7.05 -6.13 9.93
CA THR A 74 -6.67 -6.79 11.19
C THR A 74 -7.64 -7.93 11.47
N GLU A 75 -7.21 -8.89 12.30
CA GLU A 75 -8.14 -9.83 12.96
C GLU A 75 -8.93 -9.13 14.08
#